data_AF-A0A7C3NVW3-F1
#
_entry.id   AF-A0A7C3NVW3-F1
#
_cell.length_a   1.000
_cell.length_b   1.000
_cell.length_c   1.000
_cell.angle_alpha   90.00
_cell.angle_beta   90.00
_cell.angle_gamma   90.00
#
_symmetry.space_group_name_H-M   'P 1'
#
loop_
_entity.id
_entity.type
_entity.pdbx_description
1 polymer ?
#
loop_
_entity_poly.entity_id
_entity_poly.type
_entity_poly.pdbx_seq_one_letter_code
_entity_poly.pdbx_strand_id
1 'polypeptide(L)'
;MSNQFRITGTRARSSDRAGVRGFQAVADRPAAREPRAGGFDLIDGSSYVGHHFLITDHSLMLNLKVGVTKNPRFEPLTDGTIKSPRLNLDVVVTTPPELFYRNLKNDEFDIFEMSLSEFLITRERASGERWQWSALPIFPAKAFVWLGLFVNTAAGVAGLADFKGKRIGVPDYVMTAALWMRIFLRELHNIRPSEISWFIGRIPGLSHGGVLNIDTQPPAGVTLTWLKSEQTFDVMLDRGEIDAAYGFEPRHDPKLFKLNIDRYGGTPLEGNPRLKRLFSDGGRSVVEAFCKKTGIVPANHVIVGQRRVLEDNPWLARELYDLFSASKQTAYERGHYATPAYLYFAGTDRRDQETAFGEDPFPFGIEKNRPMLEMLFRNSNEEGLIRRPAKIEEIFFPALLNT
;
A
#
# COMPACT_ATOMS: atom_id res chain seq x y z
N MET A 1 9.40 -26.97 -57.70
CA MET A 1 8.05 -27.11 -58.30
C MET A 1 7.19 -26.00 -57.75
N SER A 2 6.66 -25.21 -58.66
CA SER A 2 6.03 -23.89 -58.52
C SER A 2 4.51 -23.97 -58.69
N ASN A 3 3.78 -23.07 -58.04
CA ASN A 3 2.54 -22.38 -58.50
C ASN A 3 1.95 -21.67 -57.25
N GLN A 4 1.92 -20.34 -57.06
CA GLN A 4 1.41 -19.21 -57.86
C GLN A 4 -0.04 -19.36 -58.34
N PHE A 5 -0.94 -18.52 -57.79
CA PHE A 5 -2.05 -17.92 -58.53
C PHE A 5 -2.22 -16.43 -58.15
N ARG A 6 -2.39 -15.62 -59.21
CA ARG A 6 -2.53 -14.16 -59.32
C ARG A 6 -3.96 -13.69 -59.02
N ILE A 7 -4.15 -12.55 -58.34
CA ILE A 7 -4.46 -11.18 -58.84
C ILE A 7 -5.72 -11.04 -59.69
N THR A 8 -6.66 -10.20 -59.24
CA THR A 8 -7.28 -9.11 -60.04
C THR A 8 -7.66 -7.96 -59.11
N GLY A 9 -7.22 -6.75 -59.46
CA GLY A 9 -7.62 -5.51 -58.80
C GLY A 9 -8.41 -4.59 -59.73
N THR A 10 -8.89 -3.48 -59.20
CA THR A 10 -9.25 -2.30 -60.01
C THR A 10 -9.08 -1.02 -59.20
N ARG A 11 -8.31 -0.09 -59.78
CA ARG A 11 -8.10 1.31 -59.39
C ARG A 11 -9.25 2.19 -59.91
N ALA A 12 -9.52 3.32 -59.24
CA ALA A 12 -9.59 4.69 -59.83
C ALA A 12 -9.82 5.72 -58.70
N ARG A 13 -8.88 6.65 -58.47
CA ARG A 13 -8.86 8.09 -58.87
C ARG A 13 -9.75 8.99 -57.97
N SER A 14 -9.19 9.84 -57.10
CA SER A 14 -8.46 11.14 -57.29
C SER A 14 -9.37 12.36 -57.42
N SER A 15 -9.31 13.29 -56.46
CA SER A 15 -9.26 14.77 -56.60
C SER A 15 -9.52 15.42 -55.24
N ASP A 16 -8.59 16.11 -54.57
CA ASP A 16 -8.03 17.46 -54.80
C ASP A 16 -8.81 18.62 -54.11
N ARG A 17 -8.02 19.46 -53.40
CA ARG A 17 -8.19 20.88 -53.03
C ARG A 17 -9.12 21.24 -51.85
N ALA A 18 -8.60 21.77 -50.74
CA ALA A 18 -8.02 23.11 -50.49
C ALA A 18 -9.08 24.20 -50.20
N GLY A 19 -8.97 24.86 -49.04
CA GLY A 19 -9.81 25.99 -48.65
C GLY A 19 -9.46 26.58 -47.29
N VAL A 20 -8.62 27.61 -47.30
CA VAL A 20 -8.21 28.48 -46.19
C VAL A 20 -9.26 29.58 -45.93
N ARG A 21 -9.37 30.05 -44.68
CA ARG A 21 -9.70 31.42 -44.15
C ARG A 21 -10.39 31.23 -42.78
N GLY A 22 -9.97 31.78 -41.64
CA GLY A 22 -9.28 33.04 -41.36
C GLY A 22 -10.32 34.14 -41.12
N PHE A 23 -10.63 34.47 -39.86
CA PHE A 23 -11.13 35.79 -39.47
C PHE A 23 -10.70 36.15 -38.04
N GLN A 24 -10.36 37.44 -37.92
CA GLN A 24 -9.65 38.11 -36.85
C GLN A 24 -10.62 39.00 -36.07
N ALA A 25 -10.13 39.48 -34.92
CA ALA A 25 -10.70 40.25 -33.83
C ALA A 25 -11.49 41.53 -34.15
N VAL A 26 -11.96 42.18 -33.05
CA VAL A 26 -12.21 43.63 -32.76
C VAL A 26 -13.62 43.79 -32.13
N ALA A 27 -13.93 44.63 -31.14
CA ALA A 27 -13.26 45.32 -30.03
C ALA A 27 -14.37 46.02 -29.19
N ASP A 28 -13.99 46.45 -27.99
CA ASP A 28 -14.45 47.64 -27.27
C ASP A 28 -15.75 47.74 -26.41
N ARG A 29 -15.48 48.41 -25.27
CA ARG A 29 -16.18 48.84 -24.03
C ARG A 29 -17.37 49.81 -24.25
N PRO A 30 -18.18 50.27 -23.23
CA PRO A 30 -17.76 50.66 -21.85
C PRO A 30 -18.76 50.49 -20.68
N ALA A 31 -18.31 50.99 -19.52
CA ALA A 31 -18.80 50.89 -18.15
C ALA A 31 -19.87 51.93 -17.71
N ALA A 32 -20.54 51.66 -16.58
CA ALA A 32 -21.15 52.56 -15.57
C ALA A 32 -22.17 51.75 -14.75
N ARG A 33 -22.49 51.93 -13.45
CA ARG A 33 -22.22 52.92 -12.39
C ARG A 33 -22.74 52.31 -11.07
N GLU A 34 -22.06 52.57 -9.94
CA GLU A 34 -22.66 52.49 -8.59
C GLU A 34 -23.66 53.64 -8.34
N PRO A 35 -24.44 53.56 -7.24
CA PRO A 35 -24.44 54.68 -6.31
C PRO A 35 -24.33 54.30 -4.82
N ARG A 36 -24.02 55.35 -4.05
CA ARG A 36 -23.50 55.46 -2.68
C ARG A 36 -24.57 55.42 -1.56
N ALA A 37 -24.10 54.96 -0.40
CA ALA A 37 -24.19 55.46 0.99
C ALA A 37 -25.34 56.38 1.51
N GLY A 38 -25.79 56.04 2.73
CA GLY A 38 -26.39 56.89 3.79
C GLY A 38 -26.98 55.96 4.88
N GLY A 39 -26.78 56.04 6.19
CA GLY A 39 -26.23 57.07 7.09
C GLY A 39 -27.31 57.51 8.10
N PHE A 40 -27.12 57.19 9.40
CA PHE A 40 -27.85 57.63 10.63
C PHE A 40 -29.23 56.96 10.89
N ASP A 41 -29.69 56.63 12.11
CA ASP A 41 -29.36 57.04 13.48
C ASP A 41 -29.74 55.97 14.53
N LEU A 42 -29.14 56.09 15.72
CA LEU A 42 -29.45 55.39 16.98
C LEU A 42 -30.77 55.91 17.60
N ILE A 43 -31.51 55.07 18.33
CA ILE A 43 -32.01 55.29 19.71
C ILE A 43 -33.00 54.19 20.17
N ASP A 44 -32.81 53.84 21.43
CA ASP A 44 -33.66 53.23 22.46
C ASP A 44 -33.93 51.72 22.50
N GLY A 45 -33.72 51.22 23.71
CA GLY A 45 -33.80 49.84 24.09
C GLY A 45 -35.21 49.38 24.45
N SER A 46 -35.35 48.07 24.44
CA SER A 46 -36.28 47.39 25.32
C SER A 46 -35.70 46.01 25.63
N SER A 47 -35.68 45.74 26.93
CA SER A 47 -35.39 44.47 27.58
C SER A 47 -36.09 43.29 26.88
N TYR A 48 -35.31 42.34 26.37
CA TYR A 48 -35.80 40.99 26.12
C TYR A 48 -35.00 39.98 26.94
N VAL A 49 -35.76 39.38 27.85
CA VAL A 49 -35.37 38.29 28.75
C VAL A 49 -35.11 37.03 27.92
N GLY A 50 -33.93 36.46 28.14
CA GLY A 50 -33.63 35.02 28.11
C GLY A 50 -34.38 34.14 27.12
N HIS A 51 -33.76 33.93 25.96
CA HIS A 51 -33.65 32.59 25.41
C HIS A 51 -32.19 32.33 25.11
N HIS A 52 -31.49 31.73 26.07
CA HIS A 52 -30.32 30.92 25.76
C HIS A 52 -30.83 29.80 24.83
N PHE A 53 -30.77 30.03 23.53
CA PHE A 53 -30.64 28.93 22.60
C PHE A 53 -29.34 28.26 22.99
N LEU A 54 -29.46 27.16 23.74
CA LEU A 54 -28.53 26.06 23.61
C LEU A 54 -28.61 25.65 22.14
N ILE A 55 -27.85 26.33 21.29
CA ILE A 55 -27.29 25.67 20.12
C ILE A 55 -26.40 24.61 20.76
N THR A 56 -26.98 23.43 21.01
CA THR A 56 -26.19 22.21 21.02
C THR A 56 -25.53 22.22 19.66
N ASP A 57 -24.31 22.71 19.62
CA ASP A 57 -23.40 22.53 18.50
C ASP A 57 -23.26 21.02 18.37
N HIS A 58 -24.16 20.41 17.60
CA HIS A 58 -23.85 19.18 16.91
C HIS A 58 -22.72 19.56 15.97
N SER A 59 -21.50 19.66 16.51
CA SER A 59 -20.29 19.92 15.77
C SER A 59 -20.35 18.98 14.58
N LEU A 60 -20.51 19.54 13.38
CA LEU A 60 -20.73 18.75 12.16
C LEU A 60 -19.61 17.71 12.09
N MET A 61 -19.97 16.43 12.27
CA MET A 61 -19.00 15.34 12.25
C MET A 61 -18.30 15.34 10.91
N LEU A 62 -16.97 15.29 10.92
CA LEU A 62 -16.20 15.20 9.69
C LEU A 62 -16.40 13.80 9.10
N ASN A 63 -16.97 13.73 7.90
CA ASN A 63 -17.18 12.49 7.17
C ASN A 63 -15.89 12.14 6.41
N LEU A 64 -15.36 10.94 6.65
CA LEU A 64 -14.15 10.45 6.00
C LEU A 64 -14.42 9.09 5.39
N LYS A 65 -14.04 8.92 4.12
CA LYS A 65 -14.02 7.59 3.49
C LYS A 65 -12.71 6.91 3.82
N VAL A 66 -12.79 5.77 4.51
CA VAL A 66 -11.63 5.07 5.06
C VAL A 66 -11.45 3.71 4.39
N GLY A 67 -10.27 3.44 3.83
CA GLY A 67 -9.96 2.16 3.21
C GLY A 67 -8.95 1.35 4.03
N VAL A 68 -9.32 0.18 4.54
CA VAL A 68 -8.41 -0.68 5.32
C VAL A 68 -8.52 -2.14 4.90
N THR A 69 -7.53 -2.93 5.30
CA THR A 69 -7.58 -4.38 5.14
C THR A 69 -8.17 -5.03 6.38
N LYS A 70 -8.66 -6.27 6.24
CA LYS A 70 -9.19 -7.02 7.39
C LYS A 70 -8.07 -7.20 8.42
N ASN A 71 -8.26 -6.60 9.58
CA ASN A 71 -7.27 -6.58 10.65
C ASN A 71 -7.97 -6.64 12.00
N PRO A 72 -7.74 -7.69 12.82
CA PRO A 72 -8.38 -7.81 14.13
C PRO A 72 -8.13 -6.60 15.05
N ARG A 73 -6.99 -5.92 14.90
CA ARG A 73 -6.71 -4.68 15.67
C ARG A 73 -7.62 -3.51 15.30
N PHE A 74 -8.19 -3.53 14.11
CA PHE A 74 -9.10 -2.49 13.61
C PHE A 74 -10.57 -2.91 13.70
N GLU A 75 -10.85 -4.17 14.06
CA GLU A 75 -12.23 -4.65 14.20
C GLU A 75 -13.06 -3.79 15.16
N PRO A 76 -12.57 -3.40 16.37
CA PRO A 76 -13.32 -2.50 17.26
C PRO A 76 -13.66 -1.13 16.66
N LEU A 77 -12.85 -0.62 15.73
CA LEU A 77 -13.16 0.58 14.97
C LEU A 77 -14.26 0.29 13.94
N THR A 78 -14.15 -0.80 13.19
CA THR A 78 -15.06 -1.14 12.10
C THR A 78 -16.44 -1.64 12.56
N ASP A 79 -16.52 -2.25 13.74
CA ASP A 79 -17.78 -2.73 14.35
C ASP A 79 -18.48 -1.62 15.17
N GLY A 80 -17.83 -0.46 15.32
CA GLY A 80 -18.36 0.70 16.04
C GLY A 80 -18.24 0.63 17.57
N THR A 81 -17.46 -0.31 18.12
CA THR A 81 -17.12 -0.34 19.55
C THR A 81 -16.32 0.89 19.96
N ILE A 82 -15.36 1.28 19.12
CA ILE A 82 -14.54 2.47 19.29
C ILE A 82 -14.97 3.51 18.25
N LYS A 83 -15.33 4.70 18.72
CA LYS A 83 -15.86 5.81 17.91
C LYS A 83 -15.26 7.14 18.36
N SER A 84 -15.22 8.08 17.44
CA SER A 84 -14.95 9.48 17.75
C SER A 84 -16.27 10.26 17.76
N PRO A 85 -16.49 11.19 18.70
CA PRO A 85 -17.63 12.11 18.65
C PRO A 85 -17.50 13.15 17.52
N ARG A 86 -16.33 13.25 16.87
CA ARG A 86 -16.01 14.26 15.85
C ARG A 86 -15.92 13.68 14.44
N LEU A 87 -15.82 12.37 14.30
CA LEU A 87 -15.60 11.70 13.01
C LEU A 87 -16.72 10.71 12.70
N ASN A 88 -17.22 10.78 11.47
CA ASN A 88 -18.01 9.70 10.87
C ASN A 88 -17.13 8.98 9.84
N LEU A 89 -16.82 7.71 10.09
CA LEU A 89 -15.94 6.92 9.23
C LEU A 89 -16.75 5.96 8.36
N ASP A 90 -16.79 6.21 7.06
CA ASP A 90 -17.30 5.27 6.06
C ASP A 90 -16.19 4.27 5.71
N VAL A 91 -16.14 3.15 6.45
CA VAL A 91 -15.05 2.18 6.34
C VAL A 91 -15.34 1.13 5.27
N VAL A 92 -14.45 1.05 4.28
CA VAL A 92 -14.40 -0.02 3.29
C VAL A 92 -13.27 -0.99 3.65
N VAL A 93 -13.65 -2.25 3.91
CA VAL A 93 -12.70 -3.35 4.11
C VAL A 93 -12.51 -4.11 2.81
N THR A 94 -11.27 -4.26 2.35
CA THR A 94 -10.92 -5.06 1.15
C THR A 94 -9.53 -5.69 1.30
N THR A 95 -8.96 -6.22 0.22
CA THR A 95 -7.64 -6.85 0.22
C THR A 95 -6.53 -5.83 -0.04
N PRO A 96 -5.29 -6.05 0.45
CA PRO A 96 -4.16 -5.19 0.15
C PRO A 96 -3.96 -4.89 -1.35
N PRO A 97 -3.93 -5.89 -2.27
CA PRO A 97 -3.81 -5.62 -3.71
C PRO A 97 -4.90 -4.67 -4.24
N GLU A 98 -6.16 -4.90 -3.86
CA GLU A 98 -7.26 -4.08 -4.40
C GLU A 98 -7.26 -2.68 -3.81
N LEU A 99 -7.05 -2.54 -2.49
CA LEU A 99 -7.02 -1.27 -1.79
C LEU A 99 -5.94 -0.34 -2.34
N PHE A 100 -4.72 -0.86 -2.48
CA PHE A 100 -3.58 -0.07 -2.92
C PHE A 100 -3.73 0.29 -4.40
N TYR A 101 -4.16 -0.64 -5.26
CA TYR A 101 -4.44 -0.36 -6.66
C TYR A 101 -5.48 0.76 -6.83
N ARG A 102 -6.58 0.72 -6.08
CA ARG A 102 -7.64 1.75 -6.12
C ARG A 102 -7.12 3.13 -5.73
N ASN A 103 -6.34 3.23 -4.65
CA ASN A 103 -5.73 4.51 -4.24
C ASN A 103 -4.66 4.98 -5.24
N LEU A 104 -3.77 4.08 -5.63
CA LEU A 104 -2.73 4.35 -6.63
C LEU A 104 -3.30 4.81 -7.96
N LYS A 105 -4.52 4.40 -8.35
CA LYS A 105 -5.17 4.85 -9.59
C LYS A 105 -6.05 6.08 -9.43
N ASN A 106 -6.82 6.17 -8.34
CA ASN A 106 -7.96 7.08 -8.27
C ASN A 106 -7.95 8.02 -7.05
N ASP A 107 -6.97 7.95 -6.16
CA ASP A 107 -6.99 8.73 -4.89
C ASP A 107 -8.30 8.52 -4.11
N GLU A 108 -8.83 7.29 -4.14
CA GLU A 108 -10.24 7.02 -3.82
C GLU A 108 -10.65 7.30 -2.37
N PHE A 109 -9.70 7.24 -1.42
CA PHE A 109 -9.96 7.32 0.01
C PHE A 109 -9.32 8.55 0.65
N ASP A 110 -9.96 9.09 1.69
CA ASP A 110 -9.41 10.22 2.47
C ASP A 110 -8.32 9.73 3.42
N ILE A 111 -8.58 8.61 4.09
CA ILE A 111 -7.65 7.90 4.98
C ILE A 111 -7.58 6.45 4.52
N PHE A 112 -6.39 5.89 4.34
CA PHE A 112 -6.28 4.52 3.84
C PHE A 112 -5.00 3.82 4.28
N GLU A 113 -5.07 2.50 4.38
CA GLU A 113 -3.90 1.64 4.50
C GLU A 113 -3.15 1.56 3.16
N MET A 114 -1.82 1.66 3.20
CA MET A 114 -0.96 1.62 2.02
C MET A 114 0.35 0.86 2.27
N SER A 115 0.91 0.22 1.24
CA SER A 115 2.28 -0.31 1.28
C SER A 115 3.28 0.82 1.55
N LEU A 116 4.13 0.67 2.58
CA LEU A 116 5.20 1.63 2.90
C LEU A 116 6.15 1.89 1.71
N SER A 117 6.58 0.83 1.02
CA SER A 117 7.49 0.96 -0.12
C SER A 117 6.84 1.72 -1.28
N GLU A 118 5.61 1.36 -1.65
CA GLU A 118 4.86 2.05 -2.71
C GLU A 118 4.53 3.50 -2.31
N PHE A 119 4.22 3.75 -1.02
CA PHE A 119 4.01 5.09 -0.51
C PHE A 119 5.24 5.97 -0.68
N LEU A 120 6.45 5.49 -0.36
CA LEU A 120 7.68 6.24 -0.59
C LEU A 120 7.87 6.62 -2.06
N ILE A 121 7.60 5.69 -2.97
CA ILE A 121 7.68 5.93 -4.42
C ILE A 121 6.68 7.03 -4.82
N THR A 122 5.43 6.93 -4.38
CA THR A 122 4.42 7.96 -4.67
C THR A 122 4.77 9.30 -4.07
N ARG A 123 5.33 9.34 -2.86
CA ARG A 123 5.72 10.58 -2.18
C ARG A 123 6.84 11.31 -2.91
N GLU A 124 7.83 10.60 -3.43
CA GLU A 124 8.88 11.20 -4.26
C GLU A 124 8.33 11.74 -5.60
N ARG A 125 7.34 11.05 -6.16
CA ARG A 125 6.78 11.33 -7.49
C ARG A 125 5.52 12.19 -7.47
N ALA A 126 5.07 12.62 -6.29
CA ALA A 126 3.90 13.46 -6.14
C ALA A 126 4.05 14.74 -6.97
N SER A 127 3.02 15.08 -7.73
CA SER A 127 3.04 16.19 -8.68
C SER A 127 1.63 16.73 -8.88
N GLY A 128 1.49 18.06 -8.87
CA GLY A 128 0.17 18.70 -8.84
C GLY A 128 -0.66 18.21 -7.65
N GLU A 129 -1.92 17.86 -7.89
CA GLU A 129 -2.83 17.32 -6.86
C GLU A 129 -2.64 15.81 -6.63
N ARG A 130 -1.86 15.14 -7.48
CA ARG A 130 -1.73 13.68 -7.48
C ARG A 130 -0.84 13.21 -6.34
N TRP A 131 -1.31 12.21 -5.60
CA TRP A 131 -0.58 11.57 -4.50
C TRP A 131 -0.10 12.57 -3.43
N GLN A 132 -0.88 13.62 -3.21
CA GLN A 132 -0.64 14.57 -2.12
C GLN A 132 -1.06 13.93 -0.79
N TRP A 133 -0.22 13.02 -0.33
CA TRP A 133 -0.47 12.12 0.80
C TRP A 133 0.54 12.33 1.92
N SER A 134 0.16 11.96 3.14
CA SER A 134 1.05 11.96 4.32
C SER A 134 0.79 10.73 5.18
N ALA A 135 1.84 10.08 5.66
CA ALA A 135 1.69 8.94 6.55
C ALA A 135 1.35 9.38 7.99
N LEU A 136 0.56 8.56 8.65
CA LEU A 136 0.38 8.53 10.09
C LEU A 136 1.15 7.30 10.60
N PRO A 137 1.91 7.37 11.70
CA PRO A 137 2.74 6.27 12.20
C PRO A 137 1.90 5.17 12.90
N ILE A 138 0.91 4.68 12.17
CA ILE A 138 0.00 3.59 12.50
C ILE A 138 0.35 2.50 11.51
N PHE A 139 0.76 1.32 11.99
CA PHE A 139 1.31 0.24 11.17
C PHE A 139 0.40 -0.99 11.22
N PRO A 140 -0.61 -1.10 10.34
CA PRO A 140 -1.59 -2.18 10.38
C PRO A 140 -0.95 -3.56 10.22
N ALA A 141 0.14 -3.66 9.45
CA ALA A 141 0.76 -4.92 9.04
C ALA A 141 2.25 -4.98 9.41
N LYS A 142 2.55 -4.96 10.72
CA LYS A 142 3.89 -5.30 11.23
C LYS A 142 4.01 -6.81 11.35
N ALA A 143 4.52 -7.45 10.29
CA ALA A 143 4.46 -8.89 10.06
C ALA A 143 5.53 -9.36 9.05
N PHE A 144 5.87 -10.65 9.07
CA PHE A 144 6.77 -11.29 8.11
C PHE A 144 5.96 -11.98 7.02
N VAL A 145 5.52 -11.21 6.03
CA VAL A 145 4.43 -11.63 5.12
C VAL A 145 4.85 -12.57 3.98
N TRP A 146 6.15 -12.77 3.74
CA TRP A 146 6.67 -13.61 2.64
C TRP A 146 7.17 -15.00 3.08
N LEU A 147 6.98 -15.38 4.35
CA LEU A 147 7.40 -16.68 4.86
C LEU A 147 6.64 -17.87 4.23
N GLY A 148 5.49 -17.62 3.60
CA GLY A 148 4.74 -18.61 2.81
C GLY A 148 5.35 -18.95 1.44
N LEU A 149 6.67 -18.79 1.24
CA LEU A 149 7.35 -19.09 -0.01
C LEU A 149 7.22 -20.57 -0.39
N PHE A 150 6.86 -20.82 -1.65
CA PHE A 150 6.93 -22.14 -2.27
C PHE A 150 8.14 -22.21 -3.21
N VAL A 151 8.73 -23.41 -3.29
CA VAL A 151 9.81 -23.74 -4.23
C VAL A 151 9.46 -24.97 -5.03
N ASN A 152 9.95 -25.02 -6.26
CA ASN A 152 10.00 -26.27 -7.02
C ASN A 152 11.05 -27.20 -6.40
N THR A 153 10.72 -28.47 -6.18
CA THR A 153 11.60 -29.44 -5.50
C THR A 153 12.87 -29.77 -6.29
N ALA A 154 12.87 -29.59 -7.61
CA ALA A 154 14.03 -29.76 -8.48
C ALA A 154 14.91 -28.50 -8.59
N ALA A 155 14.52 -27.36 -8.00
CA ALA A 155 15.25 -26.10 -8.14
C ALA A 155 16.57 -26.03 -7.35
N GLY A 156 16.83 -27.01 -6.47
CA GLY A 156 18.02 -27.01 -5.60
C GLY A 156 18.04 -25.84 -4.62
N VAL A 157 16.86 -25.41 -4.13
CA VAL A 157 16.71 -24.34 -3.14
C VAL A 157 16.33 -24.97 -1.80
N ALA A 158 17.24 -24.88 -0.82
CA ALA A 158 17.04 -25.35 0.55
C ALA A 158 16.83 -24.17 1.53
N GLY A 159 17.33 -22.98 1.20
CA GLY A 159 17.12 -21.76 1.98
C GLY A 159 17.36 -20.49 1.19
N LEU A 160 17.30 -19.34 1.86
CA LEU A 160 17.51 -18.02 1.24
C LEU A 160 18.92 -17.86 0.64
N ALA A 161 19.92 -18.55 1.18
CA ALA A 161 21.30 -18.52 0.65
C ALA A 161 21.40 -19.04 -0.80
N ASP A 162 20.45 -19.87 -1.24
CA ASP A 162 20.46 -20.48 -2.57
C ASP A 162 19.79 -19.60 -3.65
N PHE A 163 19.33 -18.38 -3.30
CA PHE A 163 18.54 -17.54 -4.20
C PHE A 163 19.37 -16.88 -5.30
N LYS A 164 20.70 -16.80 -5.14
CA LYS A 164 21.60 -16.23 -6.15
C LYS A 164 21.47 -17.01 -7.47
N GLY A 165 21.19 -16.29 -8.55
CA GLY A 165 20.99 -16.83 -9.89
C GLY A 165 19.63 -17.50 -10.13
N LYS A 166 18.71 -17.47 -9.16
CA LYS A 166 17.39 -18.11 -9.27
C LYS A 166 16.34 -17.17 -9.89
N ARG A 167 15.26 -17.79 -10.36
CA ARG A 167 14.05 -17.17 -10.89
C ARG A 167 13.00 -17.10 -9.79
N ILE A 168 12.77 -15.91 -9.24
CA ILE A 168 11.96 -15.71 -8.03
C ILE A 168 10.72 -14.87 -8.34
N GLY A 169 9.54 -15.42 -8.04
CA GLY A 169 8.24 -14.77 -8.24
C GLY A 169 7.77 -13.96 -7.03
N VAL A 170 7.38 -12.70 -7.27
CA VAL A 170 6.70 -11.83 -6.30
C VAL A 170 5.48 -11.17 -6.96
N PRO A 171 4.36 -10.90 -6.24
CA PRO A 171 3.18 -10.27 -6.84
C PRO A 171 3.50 -8.93 -7.49
N ASP A 172 4.28 -8.10 -6.81
CA ASP A 172 4.83 -6.84 -7.33
C ASP A 172 6.26 -6.64 -6.82
N TYR A 173 7.15 -6.09 -7.66
CA TYR A 173 8.54 -5.83 -7.26
C TYR A 173 8.65 -4.75 -6.17
N VAL A 174 7.75 -3.77 -6.23
CA VAL A 174 7.75 -2.57 -5.39
C VAL A 174 6.99 -2.71 -4.08
N MET A 175 6.24 -3.79 -3.89
CA MET A 175 5.50 -4.02 -2.65
C MET A 175 6.47 -4.11 -1.46
N THR A 176 6.06 -3.62 -0.29
CA THR A 176 6.94 -3.63 0.90
C THR A 176 7.43 -5.04 1.27
N ALA A 177 6.59 -6.05 1.05
CA ALA A 177 6.95 -7.44 1.28
C ALA A 177 8.15 -7.91 0.42
N ALA A 178 8.21 -7.50 -0.86
CA ALA A 178 9.34 -7.84 -1.74
C ALA A 178 10.59 -7.08 -1.32
N LEU A 179 10.44 -5.81 -0.92
CA LEU A 179 11.55 -5.03 -0.38
C LEU A 179 12.11 -5.70 0.90
N TRP A 180 11.27 -6.11 1.84
CA TRP A 180 11.73 -6.84 3.03
C TRP A 180 12.39 -8.17 2.69
N MET A 181 11.88 -8.93 1.71
CA MET A 181 12.54 -10.16 1.25
C MET A 181 13.97 -9.88 0.77
N ARG A 182 14.17 -8.82 -0.02
CA ARG A 182 15.49 -8.41 -0.52
C ARG A 182 16.40 -7.91 0.59
N ILE A 183 15.84 -7.18 1.56
CA ILE A 183 16.55 -6.79 2.78
C ILE A 183 17.04 -8.02 3.54
N PHE A 184 16.20 -9.04 3.75
CA PHE A 184 16.62 -10.29 4.41
C PHE A 184 17.72 -11.01 3.63
N LEU A 185 17.59 -11.11 2.31
CA LEU A 185 18.61 -11.72 1.44
C LEU A 185 19.96 -11.01 1.57
N ARG A 186 19.94 -9.68 1.62
CA ARG A 186 21.16 -8.88 1.79
C ARG A 186 21.72 -9.00 3.21
N GLU A 187 20.90 -8.80 4.23
CA GLU A 187 21.37 -8.81 5.62
C GLU A 187 21.84 -10.21 6.03
N LEU A 188 21.18 -11.29 5.61
CA LEU A 188 21.56 -12.64 6.04
C LEU A 188 22.61 -13.29 5.12
N HIS A 189 22.61 -12.97 3.83
CA HIS A 189 23.40 -13.70 2.83
C HIS A 189 24.18 -12.82 1.84
N ASN A 190 24.12 -11.48 1.98
CA ASN A 190 24.77 -10.53 1.08
C ASN A 190 24.39 -10.72 -0.41
N ILE A 191 23.17 -11.19 -0.67
CA ILE A 191 22.64 -11.37 -2.03
C ILE A 191 21.95 -10.07 -2.46
N ARG A 192 22.36 -9.51 -3.60
CA ARG A 192 21.75 -8.28 -4.16
C ARG A 192 20.57 -8.58 -5.09
N PRO A 193 19.64 -7.63 -5.25
CA PRO A 193 18.51 -7.80 -6.17
C PRO A 193 18.91 -8.10 -7.62
N SER A 194 20.03 -7.54 -8.09
CA SER A 194 20.57 -7.76 -9.45
C SER A 194 21.11 -9.18 -9.67
N GLU A 195 21.28 -9.96 -8.61
CA GLU A 195 21.76 -11.35 -8.68
C GLU A 195 20.60 -12.35 -8.80
N ILE A 196 19.37 -11.87 -8.92
CA ILE A 196 18.13 -12.64 -9.00
C ILE A 196 17.35 -12.23 -10.26
N SER A 197 16.73 -13.19 -10.93
CA SER A 197 15.77 -12.92 -12.00
C SER A 197 14.36 -12.83 -11.39
N TRP A 198 13.77 -11.63 -11.39
CA TRP A 198 12.48 -11.41 -10.72
C TRP A 198 11.32 -11.59 -11.68
N PHE A 199 10.34 -12.38 -11.26
CA PHE A 199 9.10 -12.61 -11.99
C PHE A 199 7.96 -11.87 -11.29
N ILE A 200 7.21 -11.06 -12.03
CA ILE A 200 6.16 -10.19 -11.48
C ILE A 200 4.79 -10.79 -11.79
N GLY A 201 4.08 -11.21 -10.75
CA GLY A 201 2.88 -12.03 -10.87
C GLY A 201 1.66 -11.27 -11.40
N ARG A 202 1.55 -10.00 -11.01
CA ARG A 202 0.50 -9.11 -11.50
C ARG A 202 0.84 -8.65 -12.91
N ILE A 203 -0.16 -8.72 -13.79
CA ILE A 203 -0.04 -8.15 -15.14
C ILE A 203 0.11 -6.62 -15.02
N PRO A 204 0.81 -5.94 -15.96
CA PRO A 204 1.05 -4.50 -15.88
C PRO A 204 -0.22 -3.65 -15.65
N GLY A 205 -1.34 -4.03 -16.27
CA GLY A 205 -2.62 -3.31 -16.12
C GLY A 205 -3.26 -3.37 -14.73
N LEU A 206 -2.89 -4.34 -13.89
CA LEU A 206 -3.39 -4.53 -12.52
C LEU A 206 -2.29 -4.45 -11.45
N SER A 207 -1.05 -4.24 -11.88
CA SER A 207 0.11 -4.14 -11.01
C SER A 207 0.26 -2.72 -10.45
N HIS A 208 0.64 -2.63 -9.18
CA HIS A 208 1.03 -1.37 -8.55
C HIS A 208 2.33 -0.85 -9.19
N GLY A 209 3.29 -1.75 -9.45
CA GLY A 209 4.49 -1.44 -10.19
C GLY A 209 4.21 -0.88 -11.59
N GLY A 210 3.20 -1.41 -12.29
CA GLY A 210 2.73 -0.87 -13.57
C GLY A 210 2.14 0.54 -13.43
N VAL A 211 1.34 0.81 -12.39
CA VAL A 211 0.88 2.19 -12.10
C VAL A 211 2.05 3.14 -11.81
N LEU A 212 3.09 2.61 -11.17
CA LEU A 212 4.33 3.30 -10.82
C LEU A 212 5.38 3.20 -11.95
N ASN A 213 5.01 2.85 -13.18
CA ASN A 213 5.90 2.80 -14.36
C ASN A 213 7.17 1.93 -14.19
N ILE A 214 7.16 0.93 -13.32
CA ILE A 214 8.31 0.05 -13.06
C ILE A 214 8.49 -0.97 -14.20
N ASP A 215 7.42 -1.27 -14.92
CA ASP A 215 7.41 -2.07 -16.12
C ASP A 215 8.20 -1.42 -17.27
N THR A 216 8.18 -0.08 -17.34
CA THR A 216 8.91 0.70 -18.35
C THR A 216 10.21 1.32 -17.82
N GLN A 217 10.33 1.51 -16.51
CA GLN A 217 11.48 2.12 -15.82
C GLN A 217 11.89 1.26 -14.61
N PRO A 218 12.43 0.05 -14.83
CA PRO A 218 12.88 -0.80 -13.73
C PRO A 218 14.12 -0.19 -13.05
N PRO A 219 14.38 -0.53 -11.77
CA PRO A 219 15.63 -0.15 -11.13
C PRO A 219 16.86 -0.70 -11.85
N ALA A 220 17.95 0.06 -11.82
CA ALA A 220 19.16 -0.26 -12.57
C ALA A 220 19.74 -1.62 -12.17
N GLY A 221 20.11 -2.43 -13.18
CA GLY A 221 20.73 -3.74 -12.98
C GLY A 221 19.77 -4.86 -12.53
N VAL A 222 18.47 -4.57 -12.39
CA VAL A 222 17.46 -5.57 -12.02
C VAL A 222 16.76 -6.11 -13.27
N THR A 223 16.66 -7.42 -13.38
CA THR A 223 15.92 -8.09 -14.46
C THR A 223 14.51 -8.41 -13.99
N LEU A 224 13.51 -7.78 -14.61
CA LEU A 224 12.08 -8.02 -14.33
C LEU A 224 11.42 -8.73 -15.52
N THR A 225 10.78 -9.87 -15.26
CA THR A 225 9.92 -10.59 -16.21
C THR A 225 8.48 -10.51 -15.75
N TRP A 226 7.64 -9.84 -16.52
CA TRP A 226 6.22 -9.66 -16.19
C TRP A 226 5.39 -10.82 -16.71
N LEU A 227 4.57 -11.43 -15.84
CA LEU A 227 3.68 -12.52 -16.25
C LEU A 227 2.57 -11.99 -17.16
N LYS A 228 2.16 -12.84 -18.10
CA LYS A 228 0.99 -12.63 -18.96
C LYS A 228 -0.31 -13.09 -18.29
N SER A 229 -1.44 -12.77 -18.90
CA SER A 229 -2.79 -13.11 -18.43
C SER A 229 -3.05 -14.62 -18.23
N GLU A 230 -2.35 -15.45 -18.98
CA GLU A 230 -2.44 -16.91 -18.97
C GLU A 230 -1.44 -17.58 -18.03
N GLN A 231 -0.49 -16.81 -17.49
CA GLN A 231 0.55 -17.31 -16.59
C GLN A 231 0.19 -17.03 -15.14
N THR A 232 0.40 -18.02 -14.27
CA THR A 232 0.28 -17.91 -12.82
C THR A 232 1.46 -18.61 -12.13
N PHE A 233 1.85 -18.12 -10.96
CA PHE A 233 3.03 -18.65 -10.26
C PHE A 233 2.93 -20.12 -9.91
N ASP A 234 1.75 -20.60 -9.50
CA ASP A 234 1.53 -22.00 -9.13
C ASP A 234 1.77 -22.96 -10.31
N VAL A 235 1.32 -22.60 -11.52
CA VAL A 235 1.55 -23.39 -12.74
C VAL A 235 3.01 -23.31 -13.17
N MET A 236 3.61 -22.12 -13.14
CA MET A 236 5.01 -21.93 -13.53
C MET A 236 5.98 -22.62 -12.58
N LEU A 237 5.71 -22.59 -11.26
CA LEU A 237 6.45 -23.33 -10.26
C LEU A 237 6.35 -24.83 -10.52
N ASP A 238 5.14 -25.35 -10.75
CA ASP A 238 4.92 -26.78 -10.97
C ASP A 238 5.67 -27.31 -12.20
N ARG A 239 5.80 -26.47 -13.23
CA ARG A 239 6.56 -26.77 -14.46
C ARG A 239 8.06 -26.51 -14.36
N GLY A 240 8.54 -25.93 -13.25
CA GLY A 240 9.95 -25.53 -13.10
C GLY A 240 10.36 -24.35 -13.99
N GLU A 241 9.39 -23.53 -14.43
CA GLU A 241 9.64 -22.28 -15.19
C GLU A 241 10.13 -21.16 -14.27
N ILE A 242 9.83 -21.24 -12.97
CA ILE A 242 10.42 -20.43 -11.89
C ILE A 242 10.80 -21.33 -10.72
N ASP A 243 11.74 -20.86 -9.89
CA ASP A 243 12.39 -21.67 -8.85
C ASP A 243 11.70 -21.51 -7.48
N ALA A 244 11.25 -20.29 -7.17
CA ALA A 244 10.48 -19.98 -5.98
C ALA A 244 9.44 -18.90 -6.28
N ALA A 245 8.32 -18.89 -5.56
CA ALA A 245 7.40 -17.77 -5.59
C ALA A 245 6.64 -17.62 -4.28
N TYR A 246 6.20 -16.39 -4.03
CA TYR A 246 5.38 -16.04 -2.89
C TYR A 246 4.08 -15.38 -3.36
N GLY A 247 3.03 -15.55 -2.54
CA GLY A 247 1.87 -14.65 -2.55
C GLY A 247 0.90 -14.84 -3.71
N PHE A 248 0.80 -16.08 -4.18
CA PHE A 248 -0.19 -16.51 -5.17
C PHE A 248 -1.23 -17.49 -4.60
N GLU A 249 -0.97 -18.08 -3.43
CA GLU A 249 -1.92 -19.00 -2.80
C GLU A 249 -3.21 -18.25 -2.41
N PRO A 250 -4.41 -18.86 -2.58
CA PRO A 250 -5.66 -18.28 -2.12
C PRO A 250 -5.59 -18.00 -0.62
N ARG A 251 -5.48 -16.72 -0.25
CA ARG A 251 -5.15 -16.27 1.12
C ARG A 251 -6.02 -15.12 1.63
N HIS A 252 -6.97 -14.69 0.82
CA HIS A 252 -7.94 -13.65 1.16
C HIS A 252 -9.35 -14.23 1.10
N ASP A 253 -10.24 -13.70 1.93
CA ASP A 253 -11.67 -14.01 1.83
C ASP A 253 -12.15 -13.64 0.43
N PRO A 254 -12.65 -14.61 -0.39
CA PRO A 254 -13.13 -14.33 -1.73
C PRO A 254 -14.22 -13.25 -1.78
N LYS A 255 -14.95 -13.03 -0.67
CA LYS A 255 -15.99 -11.99 -0.56
C LYS A 255 -15.42 -10.57 -0.52
N LEU A 256 -14.13 -10.41 -0.18
CA LEU A 256 -13.46 -9.11 -0.08
C LEU A 256 -12.80 -8.68 -1.41
N PHE A 257 -12.82 -9.53 -2.42
CA PHE A 257 -12.14 -9.33 -3.69
C PHE A 257 -13.14 -9.07 -4.82
N LYS A 258 -12.98 -7.95 -5.52
CA LYS A 258 -13.73 -7.65 -6.75
C LYS A 258 -12.83 -7.78 -7.97
N LEU A 259 -11.55 -7.46 -7.84
CA LEU A 259 -10.57 -7.52 -8.93
C LEU A 259 -9.65 -8.72 -8.76
N ASN A 260 -9.53 -9.60 -9.76
CA ASN A 260 -8.63 -10.76 -9.70
C ASN A 260 -7.14 -10.43 -9.90
N ILE A 261 -6.54 -9.67 -8.97
CA ILE A 261 -5.18 -9.11 -9.07
C ILE A 261 -4.07 -10.15 -8.80
N ASP A 262 -4.06 -10.76 -7.61
CA ASP A 262 -3.13 -11.84 -7.22
C ASP A 262 -3.72 -13.18 -7.71
N ARG A 263 -3.34 -13.60 -8.92
CA ARG A 263 -3.97 -14.72 -9.65
C ARG A 263 -3.44 -16.09 -9.22
N TYR A 264 -4.32 -17.08 -9.24
CA TYR A 264 -4.04 -18.48 -8.95
C TYR A 264 -4.59 -19.39 -10.06
N GLY A 265 -3.75 -20.30 -10.56
CA GLY A 265 -4.08 -21.19 -11.68
C GLY A 265 -4.79 -22.49 -11.29
N GLY A 266 -4.86 -22.80 -9.99
CA GLY A 266 -5.55 -24.00 -9.48
C GLY A 266 -4.66 -25.23 -9.31
N THR A 267 -3.33 -25.11 -9.45
CA THR A 267 -2.41 -26.22 -9.18
C THR A 267 -2.52 -26.64 -7.71
N PRO A 268 -2.76 -27.92 -7.37
CA PRO A 268 -2.75 -28.36 -5.98
C PRO A 268 -1.39 -28.10 -5.32
N LEU A 269 -1.41 -27.44 -4.16
CA LEU A 269 -0.19 -27.21 -3.36
C LEU A 269 0.03 -28.34 -2.36
N GLU A 270 -1.05 -28.82 -1.75
CA GLU A 270 -1.02 -29.97 -0.84
C GLU A 270 -0.89 -31.28 -1.63
N GLY A 271 -0.03 -32.18 -1.16
CA GLY A 271 0.21 -33.48 -1.80
C GLY A 271 0.97 -33.42 -3.13
N ASN A 272 1.33 -32.24 -3.64
CA ASN A 272 2.07 -32.10 -4.89
C ASN A 272 3.58 -32.37 -4.66
N PRO A 273 4.16 -33.43 -5.24
CA PRO A 273 5.58 -33.77 -5.01
C PRO A 273 6.58 -32.80 -5.67
N ARG A 274 6.11 -31.94 -6.59
CA ARG A 274 6.96 -30.95 -7.26
C ARG A 274 7.07 -29.64 -6.49
N LEU A 275 6.20 -29.41 -5.51
CA LEU A 275 6.13 -28.17 -4.76
C LEU A 275 6.36 -28.43 -3.27
N LYS A 276 7.07 -27.53 -2.60
CA LYS A 276 7.17 -27.53 -1.14
C LYS A 276 7.25 -26.10 -0.61
N ARG A 277 6.81 -25.89 0.64
CA ARG A 277 7.15 -24.66 1.36
C ARG A 277 8.65 -24.63 1.62
N LEU A 278 9.28 -23.47 1.47
CA LEU A 278 10.72 -23.31 1.69
C LEU A 278 11.08 -23.51 3.16
N PHE A 279 10.28 -22.91 4.06
CA PHE A 279 10.53 -22.94 5.50
C PHE A 279 9.63 -23.99 6.17
N SER A 280 10.22 -25.11 6.57
CA SER A 280 9.50 -26.18 7.28
C SER A 280 9.03 -25.76 8.67
N ASP A 281 9.69 -24.78 9.29
CA ASP A 281 9.37 -24.21 10.61
C ASP A 281 8.48 -22.96 10.53
N GLY A 282 7.86 -22.71 9.37
CA GLY A 282 7.07 -21.50 9.14
C GLY A 282 7.90 -20.21 9.05
N GLY A 283 9.23 -20.31 8.96
CA GLY A 283 10.15 -19.17 8.83
C GLY A 283 10.70 -18.65 10.14
N ARG A 284 10.43 -19.32 11.27
CA ARG A 284 10.86 -18.93 12.61
C ARG A 284 12.37 -18.68 12.68
N SER A 285 13.18 -19.63 12.23
CA SER A 285 14.65 -19.55 12.28
C SER A 285 15.19 -18.35 11.50
N VAL A 286 14.58 -18.05 10.35
CA VAL A 286 14.99 -16.91 9.49
C VAL A 286 14.63 -15.58 10.14
N VAL A 287 13.45 -15.49 10.75
CA VAL A 287 13.03 -14.30 11.50
C VAL A 287 13.92 -14.08 12.71
N GLU A 288 14.17 -15.11 13.52
CA GLU A 288 15.04 -15.01 14.70
C GLU A 288 16.46 -14.57 14.30
N ALA A 289 17.03 -15.14 13.23
CA ALA A 289 18.34 -14.73 12.72
C ALA A 289 18.37 -13.25 12.30
N PHE A 290 17.33 -12.78 11.60
CA PHE A 290 17.22 -11.40 11.16
C PHE A 290 17.04 -10.43 12.32
N CYS A 291 16.12 -10.72 13.24
CA CYS A 291 15.88 -9.92 14.44
C CYS A 291 17.13 -9.86 15.32
N LYS A 292 17.83 -10.98 15.52
CA LYS A 292 19.10 -11.03 16.27
C LYS A 292 20.18 -10.17 15.62
N LYS A 293 20.26 -10.16 14.29
CA LYS A 293 21.26 -9.39 13.54
C LYS A 293 20.97 -7.89 13.50
N THR A 294 19.70 -7.51 13.38
CA THR A 294 19.30 -6.12 13.04
C THR A 294 18.55 -5.40 14.15
N GLY A 295 17.98 -6.12 15.11
CA GLY A 295 17.04 -5.58 16.09
C GLY A 295 15.70 -5.13 15.50
N ILE A 296 15.40 -5.44 14.23
CA ILE A 296 14.26 -4.88 13.51
C ILE A 296 13.14 -5.89 13.34
N VAL A 297 11.92 -5.43 13.64
CA VAL A 297 10.67 -6.10 13.30
C VAL A 297 9.96 -5.31 12.18
N PRO A 298 9.84 -5.86 10.95
CA PRO A 298 9.28 -5.20 9.78
C PRO A 298 7.85 -4.70 9.91
N ALA A 299 7.57 -3.50 9.40
CA ALA A 299 6.23 -3.06 9.01
C ALA A 299 6.08 -3.07 7.49
N ASN A 300 4.94 -3.57 7.00
CA ASN A 300 4.64 -3.61 5.57
C ASN A 300 3.77 -2.44 5.14
N HIS A 301 2.72 -2.17 5.92
CA HIS A 301 1.72 -1.17 5.61
C HIS A 301 1.71 -0.06 6.64
N VAL A 302 1.18 1.09 6.24
CA VAL A 302 1.03 2.29 7.06
C VAL A 302 -0.32 2.94 6.75
N ILE A 303 -0.92 3.62 7.72
CA ILE A 303 -2.08 4.48 7.45
C ILE A 303 -1.59 5.79 6.83
N VAL A 304 -2.25 6.20 5.75
CA VAL A 304 -1.96 7.38 4.96
C VAL A 304 -3.22 8.24 4.92
N GLY A 305 -3.06 9.56 4.96
CA GLY A 305 -4.15 10.50 4.74
C GLY A 305 -3.84 11.45 3.59
N GLN A 306 -4.90 11.89 2.90
CA GLN A 306 -4.83 13.01 1.97
C GLN A 306 -4.34 14.28 2.71
N ARG A 307 -3.30 14.93 2.20
CA ARG A 307 -2.70 16.11 2.84
C ARG A 307 -3.72 17.23 3.05
N ARG A 308 -4.55 17.53 2.05
CA ARG A 308 -5.60 18.56 2.18
C ARG A 308 -6.49 18.29 3.39
N VAL A 309 -6.90 17.04 3.59
CA VAL A 309 -7.83 16.66 4.67
C VAL A 309 -7.17 16.84 6.03
N LEU A 310 -5.90 16.45 6.15
CA LEU A 310 -5.12 16.60 7.38
C LEU A 310 -4.74 18.06 7.67
N GLU A 311 -4.45 18.86 6.65
CA GLU A 311 -4.05 20.27 6.76
C GLU A 311 -5.26 21.17 7.06
N ASP A 312 -6.42 20.91 6.43
CA ASP A 312 -7.67 21.62 6.69
C ASP A 312 -8.24 21.30 8.09
N ASN A 313 -7.83 20.16 8.67
CA ASN A 313 -8.26 19.70 9.99
C ASN A 313 -7.03 19.32 10.86
N PRO A 314 -6.25 20.26 11.39
CA PRO A 314 -4.97 19.95 12.06
C PRO A 314 -5.09 19.00 13.28
N TRP A 315 -6.27 18.94 13.90
CA TRP A 315 -6.61 18.02 15.00
C TRP A 315 -6.77 16.56 14.53
N LEU A 316 -7.05 16.33 13.25
CA LEU A 316 -7.46 15.04 12.71
C LEU A 316 -6.36 13.98 12.82
N ALA A 317 -5.11 14.35 12.55
CA ALA A 317 -4.01 13.40 12.61
C ALA A 317 -3.85 12.78 14.01
N ARG A 318 -4.01 13.60 15.06
CA ARG A 318 -3.97 13.12 16.44
C ARG A 318 -5.21 12.30 16.79
N GLU A 319 -6.39 12.80 16.46
CA GLU A 319 -7.66 12.08 16.67
C GLU A 319 -7.63 10.69 16.05
N LEU A 320 -7.19 10.55 14.79
CA LEU A 320 -7.07 9.26 14.12
C LEU A 320 -6.05 8.36 14.83
N TYR A 321 -4.88 8.87 15.19
CA TYR A 321 -3.90 8.06 15.90
C TYR A 321 -4.43 7.53 17.23
N ASP A 322 -5.11 8.37 18.01
CA ASP A 322 -5.69 7.98 19.30
C ASP A 322 -6.81 6.96 19.08
N LEU A 323 -7.65 7.16 18.07
CA LEU A 323 -8.75 6.26 17.72
C LEU A 323 -8.26 4.87 17.28
N PHE A 324 -7.26 4.81 16.39
CA PHE A 324 -6.64 3.54 15.98
C PHE A 324 -5.88 2.88 17.14
N SER A 325 -5.25 3.65 18.02
CA SER A 325 -4.58 3.13 19.22
C SER A 325 -5.58 2.52 20.21
N ALA A 326 -6.70 3.20 20.45
CA ALA A 326 -7.79 2.69 21.29
C ALA A 326 -8.39 1.39 20.69
N SER A 327 -8.62 1.35 19.38
CA SER A 327 -9.07 0.14 18.70
C SER A 327 -8.10 -1.03 18.90
N LYS A 328 -6.78 -0.79 18.71
CA LYS A 328 -5.75 -1.82 18.95
C LYS A 328 -5.78 -2.31 20.40
N GLN A 329 -5.89 -1.39 21.35
CA GLN A 329 -5.89 -1.73 22.77
C GLN A 329 -7.12 -2.57 23.16
N THR A 330 -8.32 -2.18 22.72
CA THR A 330 -9.54 -2.98 22.90
C THR A 330 -9.43 -4.34 22.23
N ALA A 331 -8.77 -4.43 21.07
CA ALA A 331 -8.55 -5.69 20.38
C ALA A 331 -7.61 -6.63 21.16
N TYR A 332 -6.55 -6.09 21.78
CA TYR A 332 -5.68 -6.84 22.69
C TYR A 332 -6.45 -7.32 23.92
N GLU A 333 -7.24 -6.44 24.56
CA GLU A 333 -8.09 -6.81 25.69
C GLU A 333 -9.05 -7.95 25.35
N ARG A 334 -9.71 -7.89 24.18
CA ARG A 334 -10.53 -9.01 23.67
C ARG A 334 -9.70 -10.29 23.49
N GLY A 335 -8.49 -10.18 22.92
CA GLY A 335 -7.56 -11.29 22.72
C GLY A 335 -6.93 -11.85 24.00
N HIS A 336 -6.88 -11.09 25.09
CA HIS A 336 -6.43 -11.61 26.39
C HIS A 336 -7.44 -12.63 26.97
N TYR A 337 -8.69 -12.62 26.51
CA TYR A 337 -9.73 -13.60 26.85
C TYR A 337 -9.88 -14.74 25.82
N ALA A 338 -9.17 -14.70 24.67
CA ALA A 338 -9.20 -15.73 23.63
C ALA A 338 -7.85 -15.84 22.87
N THR A 339 -7.25 -17.03 22.81
CA THR A 339 -5.94 -17.37 22.19
C THR A 339 -5.58 -16.52 20.95
N PRO A 340 -4.38 -15.89 20.84
CA PRO A 340 -4.31 -14.57 20.23
C PRO A 340 -4.13 -14.62 18.72
N ALA A 341 -5.02 -13.95 17.98
CA ALA A 341 -4.85 -13.55 16.58
C ALA A 341 -3.69 -12.56 16.33
N TYR A 342 -2.80 -12.40 17.32
CA TYR A 342 -1.79 -11.36 17.43
C TYR A 342 -0.38 -11.94 17.65
N LEU A 343 -0.18 -13.23 17.36
CA LEU A 343 1.14 -13.85 17.44
C LEU A 343 1.86 -13.84 16.10
N TYR A 344 3.19 -13.69 16.10
CA TYR A 344 4.00 -13.83 14.87
C TYR A 344 4.08 -15.28 14.38
N PHE A 345 3.94 -16.26 15.28
CA PHE A 345 3.96 -17.70 14.97
C PHE A 345 2.83 -18.43 15.71
N ALA A 346 2.28 -19.48 15.10
CA ALA A 346 1.30 -20.35 15.76
C ALA A 346 1.99 -21.21 16.83
N GLY A 347 1.69 -20.97 18.10
CA GLY A 347 2.31 -21.67 19.24
C GLY A 347 2.23 -20.84 20.53
N THR A 348 2.06 -21.52 21.66
CA THR A 348 1.58 -20.95 22.93
C THR A 348 2.71 -20.61 23.92
N ASP A 349 3.25 -19.40 23.87
CA ASP A 349 3.49 -18.61 25.08
C ASP A 349 3.58 -17.13 24.72
N ARG A 350 2.69 -16.32 25.30
CA ARG A 350 2.78 -14.85 25.24
C ARG A 350 4.14 -14.38 25.77
N ARG A 351 4.71 -15.07 26.77
CA ARG A 351 6.04 -14.76 27.33
C ARG A 351 7.16 -14.97 26.33
N ASP A 352 7.10 -15.99 25.48
CA ASP A 352 8.12 -16.21 24.44
C ASP A 352 8.09 -15.07 23.43
N GLN A 353 6.89 -14.63 23.05
CA GLN A 353 6.72 -13.47 22.17
C GLN A 353 7.16 -12.17 22.84
N GLU A 354 6.81 -11.94 24.11
CA GLU A 354 7.24 -10.75 24.85
C GLU A 354 8.75 -10.73 25.08
N THR A 355 9.35 -11.88 25.32
CA THR A 355 10.81 -12.02 25.44
C THR A 355 11.50 -11.74 24.11
N ALA A 356 10.91 -12.18 23.00
CA ALA A 356 11.50 -12.01 21.66
C ALA A 356 11.23 -10.62 21.04
N PHE A 357 10.08 -10.00 21.33
CA PHE A 357 9.56 -8.83 20.61
C PHE A 357 9.10 -7.66 21.50
N GLY A 358 9.11 -7.82 22.83
CA GLY A 358 8.68 -6.80 23.81
C GLY A 358 7.20 -6.86 24.18
N GLU A 359 6.80 -5.98 25.13
CA GLU A 359 5.44 -5.94 25.72
C GLU A 359 4.33 -5.56 24.74
N ASP A 360 4.62 -4.69 23.77
CA ASP A 360 3.71 -4.40 22.65
C ASP A 360 4.33 -4.95 21.36
N PRO A 361 3.84 -6.09 20.84
CA PRO A 361 4.40 -6.69 19.62
C PRO A 361 4.11 -5.88 18.34
N PHE A 362 3.20 -4.90 18.40
CA PHE A 362 2.82 -4.06 17.25
C PHE A 362 2.74 -2.58 17.64
N PRO A 363 3.87 -1.97 18.02
CA PRO A 363 3.89 -0.58 18.44
C PRO A 363 3.55 0.35 17.28
N PHE A 364 2.67 1.31 17.55
CA PHE A 364 2.53 2.52 16.73
C PHE A 364 3.58 3.54 17.15
N GLY A 365 3.70 4.62 16.40
CA GLY A 365 4.62 5.71 16.67
C GLY A 365 5.94 5.60 15.91
N ILE A 366 6.63 6.72 15.78
CA ILE A 366 7.88 6.85 15.06
C ILE A 366 9.04 6.36 15.91
N GLU A 367 9.12 6.75 17.17
CA GLU A 367 10.27 6.48 18.04
C GLU A 367 10.60 4.98 18.10
N LYS A 368 9.60 4.15 18.44
CA LYS A 368 9.75 2.68 18.51
C LYS A 368 10.00 2.01 17.16
N ASN A 369 9.69 2.68 16.05
CA ASN A 369 9.80 2.13 14.70
C ASN A 369 10.91 2.81 13.86
N ARG A 370 11.61 3.81 14.40
CA ARG A 370 12.58 4.64 13.67
C ARG A 370 13.71 3.80 13.03
N PRO A 371 14.36 2.85 13.73
CA PRO A 371 15.39 2.02 13.11
C PRO A 371 14.86 1.18 11.93
N MET A 372 13.62 0.68 12.04
CA MET A 372 12.96 -0.08 10.98
C MET A 372 12.65 0.80 9.76
N LEU A 373 12.12 2.02 9.99
CA LEU A 373 11.80 2.98 8.94
C LEU A 373 13.08 3.44 8.21
N GLU A 374 14.12 3.81 8.95
CA GLU A 374 15.39 4.26 8.38
C GLU A 374 16.06 3.15 7.56
N MET A 375 16.00 1.89 8.02
CA MET A 375 16.49 0.77 7.23
C MET A 375 15.67 0.57 5.95
N LEU A 376 14.35 0.66 6.01
CA LEU A 376 13.49 0.55 4.84
C LEU A 376 13.77 1.69 3.84
N PHE A 377 13.93 2.92 4.32
CA PHE A 377 14.17 4.10 3.48
C PHE A 377 15.53 4.02 2.78
N ARG A 378 16.57 3.65 3.53
CA ARG A 378 17.91 3.42 2.99
C ARG A 378 17.89 2.36 1.89
N ASN A 379 17.25 1.23 2.15
CA ASN A 379 17.14 0.14 1.16
C ASN A 379 16.34 0.54 -0.07
N SER A 380 15.21 1.24 0.11
CA SER A 380 14.42 1.74 -1.00
C SER A 380 15.25 2.63 -1.93
N ASN A 381 16.15 3.46 -1.36
CA ASN A 381 17.05 4.29 -2.14
C ASN A 381 18.21 3.52 -2.78
N GLU A 382 18.90 2.67 -2.02
CA GLU A 382 20.03 1.85 -2.50
C GLU A 382 19.61 0.90 -3.64
N GLU A 383 18.37 0.40 -3.61
CA GLU A 383 17.81 -0.45 -4.66
C GLU A 383 17.18 0.33 -5.81
N GLY A 384 17.21 1.67 -5.79
CA GLY A 384 16.73 2.53 -6.86
C GLY A 384 15.20 2.62 -7.00
N LEU A 385 14.44 2.27 -5.94
CA LEU A 385 12.98 2.47 -5.93
C LEU A 385 12.62 3.95 -5.77
N ILE A 386 13.34 4.64 -4.89
CA ILE A 386 13.36 6.10 -4.77
C ILE A 386 14.75 6.64 -5.12
N ARG A 387 14.80 7.81 -5.75
CA ARG A 387 16.04 8.42 -6.24
C ARG A 387 16.76 9.22 -5.16
N ARG A 388 16.02 9.77 -4.19
CA ARG A 388 16.56 10.55 -3.08
C ARG A 388 16.29 9.83 -1.74
N PRO A 389 17.23 9.89 -0.78
CA PRO A 389 16.98 9.38 0.56
C PRO A 389 15.75 10.07 1.19
N ALA A 390 14.77 9.28 1.61
CA ALA A 390 13.60 9.78 2.33
C ALA A 390 13.96 10.08 3.79
N LYS A 391 13.33 11.11 4.37
CA LYS A 391 13.44 11.47 5.79
C LYS A 391 12.10 11.35 6.49
N ILE A 392 12.11 10.93 7.75
CA ILE A 392 10.89 10.72 8.55
C ILE A 392 9.99 11.98 8.53
N GLU A 393 10.60 13.16 8.63
CA GLU A 393 9.91 14.45 8.67
C GLU A 393 9.23 14.82 7.34
N GLU A 394 9.65 14.21 6.22
CA GLU A 394 9.07 14.42 4.89
C GLU A 394 7.95 13.42 4.57
N ILE A 395 7.94 12.28 5.29
CA ILE A 395 7.06 11.13 5.07
C ILE A 395 5.86 11.17 6.02
N PHE A 396 6.09 11.48 7.29
CA PHE A 396 5.05 11.47 8.32
C PHE A 396 4.47 12.86 8.58
N PHE A 397 3.19 12.91 8.93
CA PHE A 397 2.52 14.17 9.20
C PHE A 397 3.12 14.88 10.43
N PRO A 398 3.42 16.19 10.37
CA PRO A 398 4.19 16.90 11.40
C PRO A 398 3.66 16.75 12.83
N ALA A 399 2.34 16.72 12.99
CA ALA A 399 1.70 16.61 14.30
C ALA A 399 1.97 15.28 15.04
N LEU A 400 2.60 14.31 14.38
CA LEU A 400 2.87 12.98 14.93
C LEU A 400 4.37 12.64 14.99
N LEU A 401 5.27 13.60 14.75
CA LEU A 401 6.72 13.34 14.72
C LEU A 401 7.34 12.92 16.06
N ASN A 402 6.66 13.21 17.16
CA ASN A 402 7.07 12.90 18.53
C ASN A 402 6.38 11.63 19.12
N THR A 403 5.81 10.80 18.25
CA THR A 403 5.09 9.57 18.65
C THR A 403 5.99 8.35 18.74
#